data_AF-A0A2W2ELZ2-F1
#
_entry.id   AF-A0A2W2ELZ2-F1
#
_cell.length_a   1.000
_cell.length_b   1.000
_cell.length_c   1.000
_cell.angle_alpha   90.00
_cell.angle_beta   90.00
_cell.angle_gamma   90.00
#
_symmetry.space_group_name_H-M   'P 1'
#
loop_
_entity.id
_entity.type
_entity.pdbx_description
1 polymer ?
#
loop_
_entity_poly.entity_id
_entity_poly.type
_entity_poly.pdbx_seq_one_letter_code
_entity_poly.pdbx_strand_id
1 'polypeptide(L)'
;MVARLGERVPRGMPAHAQHPVERRVRHLAAVDRQVVARGRAGVPAEEVRAVRGEQRVERFHRTMVGGRVPRRDGGRCGLDVSGNGEDMAVTLRQLVADARLGLRVVFGHEGLDHPVRWVAVSELPDPGPWLDGAELLLTSGMWLRDEPDQAAAAERWADRLAAAQARAVGFGLDPWFTEIPAEVVAATRRHRLTLLEVPVRTPFVAVDRAVADLNAAEARKEAEQARRVQQRLAEAGRAGRQAVTDRLARELRGWVAVLDAGHAVTLRAPHDAGPSAAALAALARRADRQSLHMLQDELDGVPVTAVPLGPARERRGTLCVGAALVVERPNWTAGIVGTAAALLTVLERGGERELRGVVGNLLAEGDVRAAARVAAIVELPLPSEMIAVALTGPGHRQATARIVAAGGWPASRDPAVVLATPGFGEERLPGLLGSARAGVSSPRPPEEAAAGIREALLAAGLTRADRPVVRYSDTPALELDRLLSSSAAVRFADALLAPVSAAPDAAALLTAARAWVAANYRWDPAAAAAGVHRETIRARLNRLAALTSLNLDTPGDRLALSLALTVLPPVHREG
;
A
#
# COMPACT_ATOMS: atom_id res chain seq x y z
N MET A 1 7.48 42.10 42.54
CA MET A 1 8.66 43.00 42.47
C MET A 1 9.21 42.89 41.04
N VAL A 2 8.52 43.44 40.04
CA VAL A 2 8.70 44.79 39.45
C VAL A 2 10.13 45.07 38.96
N ALA A 3 10.30 45.09 37.64
CA ALA A 3 11.11 46.03 36.82
C ALA A 3 10.94 45.57 35.35
N ARG A 4 10.29 46.23 34.37
CA ARG A 4 10.23 47.63 33.89
C ARG A 4 11.59 48.25 33.54
N LEU A 5 11.93 48.17 32.25
CA LEU A 5 12.63 49.16 31.42
C LEU A 5 12.08 48.91 29.99
N GLY A 6 11.53 49.84 29.22
CA GLY A 6 11.70 51.29 29.17
C GLY A 6 12.02 51.64 27.71
N GLU A 7 11.03 52.12 26.96
CA GLU A 7 11.11 52.55 25.57
C GLU A 7 12.22 53.57 25.31
N ARG A 8 12.91 53.45 24.16
CA ARG A 8 13.43 54.61 23.41
C ARG A 8 13.31 54.36 21.92
N VAL A 9 12.39 55.09 21.30
CA VAL A 9 12.33 55.37 19.86
C VAL A 9 13.39 56.40 19.50
N PRO A 10 14.06 56.27 18.34
CA PRO A 10 14.44 57.43 17.54
C PRO A 10 13.73 57.44 16.18
N ARG A 11 13.07 58.57 15.91
CA ARG A 11 12.54 58.95 14.60
C ARG A 11 13.70 59.29 13.64
N GLY A 12 13.62 58.79 12.42
CA GLY A 12 14.47 59.17 11.29
C GLY A 12 14.13 58.36 10.04
N MET A 13 13.24 58.89 9.20
CA MET A 13 12.86 58.30 7.89
C MET A 13 13.99 58.58 6.86
N PRO A 14 14.15 57.75 5.81
CA PRO A 14 13.28 57.89 4.63
C PRO A 14 12.75 56.56 4.07
N ALA A 15 11.66 56.69 3.31
CA ALA A 15 10.96 55.62 2.61
C ALA A 15 11.88 54.87 1.64
N HIS A 16 11.86 53.52 1.71
CA HIS A 16 11.90 52.56 0.59
C HIS A 16 12.24 51.16 1.13
N ALA A 17 11.23 50.41 1.56
CA ALA A 17 11.26 48.93 1.65
C ALA A 17 9.86 48.39 1.96
N GLN A 18 8.95 48.48 0.99
CA GLN A 18 7.75 47.64 1.01
C GLN A 18 8.13 46.24 0.51
N HIS A 19 7.87 45.25 1.35
CA HIS A 19 8.11 43.82 1.13
C HIS A 19 7.30 43.27 -0.07
N PRO A 20 7.75 42.21 -0.76
CA PRO A 20 7.27 41.80 -2.10
C PRO A 20 5.87 41.13 -2.17
N VAL A 21 5.04 41.24 -1.13
CA VAL A 21 3.79 40.47 -1.02
C VAL A 21 2.55 41.26 -1.48
N GLU A 22 2.57 42.60 -1.41
CA GLU A 22 1.38 43.42 -1.76
C GLU A 22 1.19 43.67 -3.27
N ARG A 23 2.21 43.45 -4.12
CA ARG A 23 2.06 43.58 -5.58
C ARG A 23 1.35 42.39 -6.24
N ARG A 24 1.32 41.22 -5.60
CA ARG A 24 0.73 40.00 -6.19
C ARG A 24 -0.79 39.90 -5.95
N VAL A 25 -1.30 40.57 -4.93
CA VAL A 25 -2.74 40.57 -4.58
C VAL A 25 -3.56 41.51 -5.47
N ARG A 26 -2.98 42.56 -6.07
CA ARG A 26 -3.71 43.47 -6.98
C ARG A 26 -3.80 43.00 -8.45
N HIS A 27 -3.05 41.97 -8.86
CA HIS A 27 -3.09 41.48 -10.26
C HIS A 27 -4.15 40.39 -10.48
N LEU A 28 -4.47 39.60 -9.45
CA LEU A 28 -5.51 38.56 -9.54
C LEU A 28 -6.94 39.11 -9.54
N ALA A 29 -7.18 40.30 -9.00
CA ALA A 29 -8.51 40.93 -8.98
C ALA A 29 -8.94 41.59 -10.33
N ALA A 30 -8.08 41.58 -11.35
CA ALA A 30 -8.35 42.20 -12.66
C ALA A 30 -8.70 41.21 -13.78
N VAL A 31 -8.41 39.91 -13.60
CA VAL A 31 -8.63 38.88 -14.65
C VAL A 31 -10.05 38.31 -14.61
N ASP A 32 -10.68 38.30 -13.44
CA ASP A 32 -12.01 37.70 -13.23
C ASP A 32 -13.17 38.51 -13.85
N ARG A 33 -12.94 39.80 -14.17
CA ARG A 33 -13.94 40.65 -14.83
C ARG A 33 -13.98 40.55 -16.35
N GLN A 34 -13.04 39.85 -16.99
CA GLN A 34 -12.97 39.76 -18.47
C GLN A 34 -13.54 38.46 -19.06
N VAL A 35 -13.73 37.40 -18.27
CA VAL A 35 -14.22 36.10 -18.78
C VAL A 35 -15.75 36.01 -18.83
N VAL A 36 -16.46 36.78 -18.00
CA VAL A 36 -17.94 36.80 -17.98
C VAL A 36 -18.55 37.50 -19.21
N ALA A 37 -17.76 38.17 -20.05
CA ALA A 37 -18.26 38.96 -21.18
C ALA A 37 -18.24 38.27 -22.57
N ARG A 38 -17.78 37.01 -22.72
CA ARG A 38 -17.60 36.37 -24.05
C ARG A 38 -18.14 34.95 -24.18
N GLY A 39 -19.37 34.70 -23.71
CA GLY A 39 -20.02 33.39 -23.81
C GLY A 39 -21.51 33.41 -24.15
N ARG A 40 -21.97 34.35 -25.00
CA ARG A 40 -23.29 34.30 -25.67
C ARG A 40 -23.09 34.50 -27.17
N ALA A 41 -22.96 33.41 -27.91
CA ALA A 41 -23.34 33.27 -29.33
C ALA A 41 -23.10 31.81 -29.79
N GLY A 42 -24.15 31.16 -30.33
CA GLY A 42 -24.09 29.83 -30.95
C GLY A 42 -23.24 29.81 -32.23
N VAL A 43 -22.91 28.64 -32.80
CA VAL A 43 -23.68 27.81 -33.79
C VAL A 43 -22.62 26.89 -34.48
N PRO A 44 -22.87 25.79 -35.26
CA PRO A 44 -24.01 24.86 -35.45
C PRO A 44 -23.63 23.36 -35.28
N ALA A 45 -24.67 22.51 -35.38
CA ALA A 45 -24.60 21.06 -35.55
C ALA A 45 -24.25 20.65 -37.00
N GLU A 46 -23.17 19.88 -37.16
CA GLU A 46 -22.96 18.87 -38.22
C GLU A 46 -21.59 18.19 -37.97
N GLU A 47 -21.59 17.09 -37.22
CA GLU A 47 -20.68 15.94 -37.38
C GLU A 47 -21.04 14.87 -36.33
N VAL A 48 -22.29 14.42 -36.42
CA VAL A 48 -22.74 13.15 -35.85
C VAL A 48 -22.32 12.06 -36.82
N ARG A 49 -21.23 11.33 -36.54
CA ARG A 49 -20.99 9.91 -36.92
C ARG A 49 -19.55 9.48 -36.62
N ALA A 50 -19.34 8.78 -35.49
CA ALA A 50 -18.48 7.60 -35.36
C ALA A 50 -18.30 7.21 -33.86
N VAL A 51 -19.39 6.77 -33.21
CA VAL A 51 -19.30 6.00 -31.96
C VAL A 51 -19.89 4.62 -32.24
N ARG A 52 -19.04 3.69 -32.69
CA ARG A 52 -19.27 2.24 -32.63
C ARG A 52 -17.92 1.56 -32.45
N GLY A 53 -17.62 1.20 -31.21
CA GLY A 53 -16.40 0.48 -30.83
C GLY A 53 -16.39 -0.13 -29.43
N GLU A 54 -17.46 -0.02 -28.64
CA GLU A 54 -17.59 -0.70 -27.34
C GLU A 54 -18.26 -2.07 -27.51
N GLN A 55 -17.49 -3.04 -28.01
CA GLN A 55 -17.79 -4.46 -27.85
C GLN A 55 -16.48 -5.24 -27.71
N ARG A 56 -15.76 -5.06 -26.59
CA ARG A 56 -14.71 -6.02 -26.21
C ARG A 56 -14.25 -6.06 -24.75
N VAL A 57 -14.83 -5.26 -23.84
CA VAL A 57 -14.44 -5.27 -22.42
C VAL A 57 -15.42 -6.07 -21.53
N GLU A 58 -16.60 -6.45 -22.04
CA GLU A 58 -17.61 -7.20 -21.28
C GLU A 58 -17.33 -8.70 -21.10
N ARG A 59 -16.23 -9.25 -21.65
CA ARG A 59 -15.95 -10.70 -21.62
C ARG A 59 -14.95 -11.15 -20.54
N PHE A 60 -14.32 -10.24 -19.79
CA PHE A 60 -13.34 -10.64 -18.77
C PHE A 60 -13.86 -10.64 -17.32
N HIS A 61 -15.01 -10.01 -17.04
CA HIS A 61 -15.58 -9.95 -15.69
C HIS A 61 -16.71 -10.97 -15.40
N ARG A 62 -17.08 -11.83 -16.36
CA ARG A 62 -18.23 -12.77 -16.21
C ARG A 62 -17.85 -14.21 -15.83
N THR A 63 -16.60 -14.51 -15.49
CA THR A 63 -16.13 -15.90 -15.25
C THR A 63 -15.80 -16.23 -13.78
N MET A 64 -16.23 -15.42 -12.81
CA MET A 64 -16.04 -15.74 -11.37
C MET A 64 -17.28 -15.67 -10.49
N VAL A 65 -18.49 -15.55 -11.07
CA VAL A 65 -19.75 -15.70 -10.33
C VAL A 65 -20.69 -16.58 -11.14
N GLY A 66 -20.53 -17.90 -10.98
CA GLY A 66 -21.26 -18.91 -11.73
C GLY A 66 -21.45 -20.20 -10.93
N GLY A 67 -21.75 -20.09 -9.64
CA GLY A 67 -22.18 -21.22 -8.80
C GLY A 67 -23.68 -21.10 -8.51
N ARG A 68 -24.48 -21.98 -9.09
CA ARG A 68 -25.92 -22.10 -8.81
C ARG A 68 -26.15 -22.37 -7.32
N VAL A 69 -26.98 -21.56 -6.67
CA VAL A 69 -27.52 -21.81 -5.33
C VAL A 69 -28.50 -23.01 -5.42
N PRO A 70 -28.27 -24.12 -4.71
CA PRO A 70 -29.29 -25.15 -4.56
C PRO A 70 -30.33 -24.69 -3.52
N ARG A 71 -31.61 -24.94 -3.81
CA ARG A 71 -32.69 -24.79 -2.83
C ARG A 71 -32.41 -25.68 -1.61
N ARG A 72 -32.38 -25.08 -0.42
CA ARG A 72 -32.34 -25.77 0.88
C ARG A 72 -33.76 -26.25 1.22
N ASP A 73 -33.95 -27.56 1.20
CA ASP A 73 -34.94 -28.23 2.06
C ASP A 73 -34.28 -28.56 3.41
N GLY A 74 -35.12 -28.62 4.44
CA GLY A 74 -34.77 -28.42 5.84
C GLY A 74 -33.86 -29.48 6.49
N GLY A 75 -32.98 -29.01 7.36
CA GLY A 75 -32.17 -29.82 8.27
C GLY A 75 -31.38 -28.90 9.19
N ARG A 76 -31.85 -28.75 10.44
CA ARG A 76 -31.28 -27.86 11.46
C ARG A 76 -29.89 -28.34 11.89
N CYS A 77 -28.90 -27.45 11.85
CA CYS A 77 -27.78 -27.41 12.79
C CYS A 77 -27.28 -25.96 12.83
N GLY A 78 -27.61 -25.27 13.92
CA GLY A 78 -27.29 -23.85 14.11
C GLY A 78 -25.87 -23.68 14.63
N LEU A 79 -25.06 -22.97 13.87
CA LEU A 79 -23.97 -22.16 14.40
C LEU A 79 -24.24 -20.75 13.85
N ASP A 80 -24.64 -19.84 14.74
CA ASP A 80 -24.75 -18.42 14.42
C ASP A 80 -23.36 -17.88 14.10
N VAL A 81 -23.10 -17.61 12.82
CA VAL A 81 -21.86 -16.98 12.33
C VAL A 81 -22.05 -15.46 12.25
N SER A 82 -22.47 -14.85 13.36
CA SER A 82 -22.72 -13.41 13.45
C SER A 82 -22.15 -12.87 14.74
N GLY A 83 -20.85 -12.62 14.75
CA GLY A 83 -20.18 -11.92 15.84
C GLY A 83 -18.67 -12.06 15.71
N ASN A 84 -17.94 -10.98 15.93
CA ASN A 84 -16.48 -10.91 16.20
C ASN A 84 -15.55 -10.53 15.04
N GLY A 85 -16.05 -10.31 13.83
CA GLY A 85 -15.35 -9.45 12.86
C GLY A 85 -15.35 -7.95 13.27
N GLU A 86 -16.24 -7.60 14.20
CA GLU A 86 -16.53 -6.22 14.65
C GLU A 86 -15.64 -5.76 15.82
N ASP A 87 -15.00 -6.67 16.57
CA ASP A 87 -14.26 -6.36 17.81
C ASP A 87 -12.92 -5.61 17.59
N MET A 88 -12.46 -5.49 16.34
CA MET A 88 -11.16 -4.90 15.97
C MET A 88 -11.30 -3.85 14.85
N ALA A 89 -12.49 -3.32 14.66
CA ALA A 89 -12.71 -2.24 13.70
C ALA A 89 -12.98 -0.94 14.46
N VAL A 90 -12.51 0.17 13.91
CA VAL A 90 -12.85 1.48 14.45
C VAL A 90 -14.35 1.69 14.35
N THR A 91 -14.99 2.07 15.44
CA THR A 91 -16.45 2.26 15.50
C THR A 91 -16.82 3.73 15.67
N LEU A 92 -18.03 4.11 15.25
CA LEU A 92 -18.57 5.45 15.52
C LEU A 92 -18.65 5.73 17.02
N ARG A 93 -18.92 4.71 17.85
CA ARG A 93 -18.93 4.82 19.31
C ARG A 93 -17.60 5.34 19.85
N GLN A 94 -16.48 4.84 19.33
CA GLN A 94 -15.15 5.30 19.75
C GLN A 94 -14.90 6.77 19.39
N LEU A 95 -15.36 7.21 18.21
CA LEU A 95 -15.26 8.62 17.81
C LEU A 95 -16.14 9.53 18.66
N VAL A 96 -17.39 9.12 18.94
CA VAL A 96 -18.32 9.89 19.78
C VAL A 96 -17.83 9.95 21.23
N ALA A 97 -17.15 8.91 21.72
CA ALA A 97 -16.56 8.89 23.06
C ALA A 97 -15.35 9.83 23.21
N ASP A 98 -14.72 10.27 22.11
CA ASP A 98 -13.63 11.25 22.18
C ASP A 98 -14.18 12.66 22.45
N ALA A 99 -14.20 13.02 23.73
CA ALA A 99 -14.66 14.32 24.20
C ALA A 99 -13.95 15.52 23.54
N ARG A 100 -12.75 15.33 22.96
CA ARG A 100 -12.02 16.39 22.24
C ARG A 100 -12.68 16.76 20.92
N LEU A 101 -13.32 15.80 20.26
CA LEU A 101 -14.05 16.03 19.01
C LEU A 101 -15.42 16.66 19.27
N GLY A 102 -16.02 16.39 20.43
CA GLY A 102 -17.30 16.96 20.83
C GLY A 102 -18.45 16.59 19.89
N LEU A 103 -18.37 15.44 19.22
CA LEU A 103 -19.39 14.97 18.29
C LEU A 103 -20.68 14.67 19.05
N ARG A 104 -21.82 15.09 18.48
CA ARG A 104 -23.13 14.85 19.07
C ARG A 104 -23.95 13.97 18.14
N VAL A 105 -24.45 12.86 18.67
CA VAL A 105 -25.33 11.96 17.92
C VAL A 105 -26.72 12.60 17.81
N VAL A 106 -27.15 12.88 16.59
CA VAL A 106 -28.46 13.49 16.30
C VAL A 106 -29.48 12.38 16.06
N PHE A 107 -29.08 11.30 15.38
CA PHE A 107 -29.88 10.11 15.11
C PHE A 107 -28.98 8.88 14.85
N GLY A 108 -29.51 7.66 15.02
CA GLY A 108 -28.81 6.42 14.70
C GLY A 108 -27.91 5.88 15.82
N HIS A 109 -28.36 5.96 17.08
CA HIS A 109 -27.60 5.48 18.24
C HIS A 109 -27.33 3.96 18.19
N GLU A 110 -28.29 3.22 17.63
CA GLU A 110 -28.20 1.80 17.30
C GLU A 110 -27.07 1.50 16.31
N GLY A 111 -26.66 2.50 15.52
CA GLY A 111 -25.65 2.36 14.50
C GLY A 111 -24.21 2.59 14.99
N LEU A 112 -24.01 2.91 16.27
CA LEU A 112 -22.71 3.37 16.77
C LEU A 112 -21.64 2.28 16.84
N ASP A 113 -22.04 1.02 16.99
CA ASP A 113 -21.11 -0.13 17.07
C ASP A 113 -20.63 -0.60 15.71
N HIS A 114 -21.11 0.02 14.63
CA HIS A 114 -20.72 -0.41 13.29
C HIS A 114 -19.33 0.08 12.90
N PRO A 115 -18.59 -0.74 12.14
CA PRO A 115 -17.25 -0.42 11.72
C PRO A 115 -17.25 0.75 10.72
N VAL A 116 -16.30 1.67 10.93
CA VAL A 116 -15.96 2.77 10.04
C VAL A 116 -14.53 2.54 9.58
N ARG A 117 -14.34 2.41 8.27
CA ARG A 117 -12.99 2.17 7.71
C ARG A 117 -12.25 3.47 7.47
N TRP A 118 -12.95 4.46 6.92
CA TRP A 118 -12.37 5.72 6.44
C TRP A 118 -13.31 6.90 6.65
N VAL A 119 -12.73 8.09 6.56
CA VAL A 119 -13.48 9.35 6.49
C VAL A 119 -13.42 9.87 5.06
N ALA A 120 -14.56 10.26 4.53
CA ALA A 120 -14.65 10.96 3.25
C ALA A 120 -15.17 12.37 3.49
N VAL A 121 -14.59 13.38 2.85
CA VAL A 121 -15.10 14.77 2.92
C VAL A 121 -15.65 15.12 1.55
N SER A 122 -16.92 15.53 1.48
CA SER A 122 -17.53 15.90 0.20
C SER A 122 -18.60 16.97 0.36
N GLU A 123 -18.65 17.83 -0.66
CA GLU A 123 -19.72 18.80 -0.86
C GLU A 123 -20.44 18.56 -2.20
N LEU A 124 -20.29 17.37 -2.77
CA LEU A 124 -20.97 17.01 -4.01
C LEU A 124 -22.44 16.63 -3.72
N PRO A 125 -23.41 17.03 -4.57
CA PRO A 125 -24.79 16.55 -4.49
C PRO A 125 -24.91 15.03 -4.73
N ASP A 126 -23.92 14.42 -5.37
CA ASP A 126 -23.76 12.98 -5.50
C ASP A 126 -22.31 12.63 -5.17
N PRO A 127 -22.01 12.12 -3.96
CA PRO A 127 -20.68 11.62 -3.62
C PRO A 127 -20.54 10.11 -3.83
N GLY A 128 -21.62 9.39 -4.19
CA GLY A 128 -21.65 7.92 -4.23
C GLY A 128 -20.57 7.26 -5.10
N PRO A 129 -20.26 7.77 -6.32
CA PRO A 129 -19.24 7.19 -7.20
C PRO A 129 -17.81 7.16 -6.66
N TRP A 130 -17.52 7.86 -5.55
CA TRP A 130 -16.20 7.97 -4.95
C TRP A 130 -16.09 7.28 -3.58
N LEU A 131 -17.10 6.49 -3.20
CA LEU A 131 -17.14 5.75 -1.94
C LEU A 131 -17.00 4.25 -2.21
N ASP A 132 -16.26 3.56 -1.33
CA ASP A 132 -16.01 2.11 -1.34
C ASP A 132 -16.83 1.37 -0.25
N GLY A 133 -17.59 2.11 0.57
CA GLY A 133 -18.47 1.60 1.60
C GLY A 133 -17.87 1.62 3.02
N ALA A 134 -18.75 1.70 4.02
CA ALA A 134 -18.42 1.82 5.44
C ALA A 134 -17.63 3.10 5.83
N GLU A 135 -17.83 4.19 5.10
CA GLU A 135 -17.26 5.50 5.43
C GLU A 135 -18.13 6.31 6.40
N LEU A 136 -17.47 7.19 7.16
CA LEU A 136 -18.06 8.38 7.74
C LEU A 136 -17.88 9.54 6.76
N LEU A 137 -18.97 10.01 6.15
CA LEU A 137 -18.93 11.17 5.27
C LEU A 137 -19.05 12.46 6.08
N LEU A 138 -18.14 13.41 5.88
CA LEU A 138 -18.20 14.76 6.45
C LEU A 138 -18.62 15.77 5.38
N THR A 139 -19.58 16.63 5.73
CA THR A 139 -20.10 17.68 4.85
C THR A 139 -20.53 18.88 5.67
N SER A 140 -20.40 20.07 5.10
CA SER A 140 -20.95 21.33 5.61
C SER A 140 -22.32 21.67 5.00
N GLY A 141 -22.84 20.79 4.12
CA GLY A 141 -24.16 20.92 3.49
C GLY A 141 -24.22 21.99 2.41
N MET A 142 -23.09 22.44 1.86
CA MET A 142 -23.04 23.54 0.88
C MET A 142 -23.89 23.25 -0.36
N TRP A 143 -23.96 21.99 -0.77
CA TRP A 143 -24.78 21.50 -1.88
C TRP A 143 -26.28 21.68 -1.70
N LEU A 144 -26.77 21.88 -0.46
CA LEU A 144 -28.20 22.01 -0.16
C LEU A 144 -28.69 23.45 -0.18
N ARG A 145 -27.79 24.42 0.04
CA ARG A 145 -28.14 25.80 0.37
C ARG A 145 -29.04 26.48 -0.67
N ASP A 146 -28.66 26.37 -1.95
CA ASP A 146 -29.32 27.07 -3.05
C ASP A 146 -30.33 26.17 -3.79
N GLU A 147 -30.64 24.99 -3.25
CA GLU A 147 -31.63 24.08 -3.82
C GLU A 147 -33.05 24.60 -3.57
N PRO A 148 -33.88 24.78 -4.63
CA PRO A 148 -35.27 25.23 -4.48
C PRO A 148 -36.13 24.26 -3.68
N ASP A 149 -35.81 22.96 -3.76
CA ASP A 149 -36.47 21.88 -3.03
C ASP A 149 -35.41 21.12 -2.20
N GLN A 150 -35.09 21.69 -1.05
CA GLN A 150 -34.11 21.13 -0.12
C GLN A 150 -34.53 19.74 0.39
N ALA A 151 -35.82 19.49 0.58
CA ALA A 151 -36.32 18.20 1.02
C ALA A 151 -36.02 17.11 -0.02
N ALA A 152 -36.34 17.36 -1.29
CA ALA A 152 -36.05 16.42 -2.35
C ALA A 152 -34.54 16.26 -2.62
N ALA A 153 -33.75 17.34 -2.47
CA ALA A 153 -32.30 17.28 -2.61
C ALA A 153 -31.66 16.42 -1.50
N ALA A 154 -32.04 16.63 -0.23
CA ALA A 154 -31.57 15.85 0.90
C ALA A 154 -31.95 14.37 0.79
N GLU A 155 -33.18 14.07 0.33
CA GLU A 155 -33.63 12.69 0.11
C GLU A 155 -32.78 11.98 -0.96
N ARG A 156 -32.56 12.60 -2.12
CA ARG A 156 -31.71 12.03 -3.19
C ARG A 156 -30.27 11.81 -2.72
N TRP A 157 -29.75 12.74 -1.94
CA TRP A 157 -28.39 12.67 -1.42
C TRP A 157 -28.23 11.51 -0.42
N ALA A 158 -29.15 11.38 0.53
CA ALA A 158 -29.14 10.30 1.50
C ALA A 158 -29.34 8.91 0.85
N ASP A 159 -30.21 8.81 -0.16
CA ASP A 159 -30.42 7.59 -0.94
C ASP A 159 -29.13 7.12 -1.62
N ARG A 160 -28.40 8.04 -2.26
CA ARG A 160 -27.10 7.75 -2.90
C ARG A 160 -26.04 7.28 -1.91
N LEU A 161 -25.99 7.89 -0.74
CA LEU A 161 -25.06 7.48 0.32
C LEU A 161 -25.39 6.07 0.85
N ALA A 162 -26.66 5.78 1.05
CA ALA A 162 -27.08 4.44 1.46
C ALA A 162 -26.80 3.40 0.37
N ALA A 163 -27.02 3.74 -0.91
CA ALA A 163 -26.67 2.89 -2.05
C ALA A 163 -25.16 2.63 -2.14
N ALA A 164 -24.33 3.62 -1.80
CA ALA A 164 -22.88 3.49 -1.68
C ALA A 164 -22.41 2.83 -0.36
N GLN A 165 -23.35 2.39 0.49
CA GLN A 165 -23.07 1.73 1.76
C GLN A 165 -22.29 2.60 2.77
N ALA A 166 -22.41 3.92 2.67
CA ALA A 166 -21.88 4.84 3.68
C ALA A 166 -22.52 4.55 5.04
N ARG A 167 -21.75 4.72 6.13
CA ARG A 167 -22.21 4.31 7.46
C ARG A 167 -22.80 5.43 8.28
N ALA A 168 -22.25 6.63 8.12
CA ALA A 168 -22.64 7.79 8.88
C ALA A 168 -22.35 9.08 8.13
N VAL A 169 -23.02 10.13 8.57
CA VAL A 169 -22.81 11.51 8.16
C VAL A 169 -22.38 12.33 9.37
N GLY A 170 -21.26 13.03 9.27
CA GLY A 170 -20.91 14.13 10.16
C GLY A 170 -21.21 15.46 9.48
N PHE A 171 -22.23 16.16 9.98
CA PHE A 171 -22.64 17.45 9.44
C PHE A 171 -21.99 18.59 10.22
N GLY A 172 -21.17 19.39 9.54
CA GLY A 172 -20.58 20.62 10.06
C GLY A 172 -21.54 21.80 9.90
N LEU A 173 -21.63 22.64 10.93
CA LEU A 173 -22.55 23.78 10.95
C LEU A 173 -21.93 25.01 10.25
N ASP A 174 -20.83 25.52 10.78
CA ASP A 174 -20.19 26.76 10.28
C ASP A 174 -19.41 26.52 8.97
N PRO A 175 -19.44 27.44 7.99
CA PRO A 175 -20.08 28.77 8.01
C PRO A 175 -21.51 28.84 7.45
N TRP A 176 -22.11 27.71 7.04
CA TRP A 176 -23.33 27.73 6.21
C TRP A 176 -24.62 27.57 7.00
N PHE A 177 -24.57 26.88 8.14
CA PHE A 177 -25.74 26.54 8.95
C PHE A 177 -25.45 26.78 10.44
N THR A 178 -26.47 27.14 11.22
CA THR A 178 -26.37 27.20 12.69
C THR A 178 -26.90 25.95 13.37
N GLU A 179 -27.74 25.19 12.67
CA GLU A 179 -28.32 23.92 13.09
C GLU A 179 -28.42 23.01 11.85
N ILE A 180 -28.42 21.69 12.04
CA ILE A 180 -28.58 20.77 10.90
C ILE A 180 -30.00 20.91 10.32
N PRO A 181 -30.16 21.13 9.00
CA PRO A 181 -31.47 21.24 8.36
C PRO A 181 -32.37 20.03 8.65
N ALA A 182 -33.65 20.29 8.91
CA ALA A 182 -34.63 19.25 9.27
C ALA A 182 -34.81 18.22 8.13
N GLU A 183 -34.65 18.66 6.89
CA GLU A 183 -34.66 17.88 5.66
C GLU A 183 -33.56 16.81 5.67
N VAL A 184 -32.34 17.18 6.09
CA VAL A 184 -31.20 16.26 6.22
C VAL A 184 -31.44 15.26 7.34
N VAL A 185 -31.99 15.69 8.48
CA VAL A 185 -32.35 14.81 9.59
C VAL A 185 -33.41 13.79 9.16
N ALA A 186 -34.44 14.22 8.43
CA ALA A 186 -35.50 13.34 7.94
C ALA A 186 -34.97 12.32 6.91
N ALA A 187 -34.18 12.76 5.94
CA ALA A 187 -33.63 11.93 4.88
C ALA A 187 -32.65 10.87 5.45
N THR A 188 -31.67 11.28 6.25
CA THR A 188 -30.70 10.35 6.88
C THR A 188 -31.40 9.32 7.76
N ARG A 189 -32.44 9.72 8.50
CA ARG A 189 -33.27 8.81 9.29
C ARG A 189 -33.97 7.76 8.42
N ARG A 190 -34.56 8.16 7.30
CA ARG A 190 -35.26 7.25 6.38
C ARG A 190 -34.31 6.21 5.79
N HIS A 191 -33.09 6.64 5.47
CA HIS A 191 -32.04 5.81 4.88
C HIS A 191 -31.13 5.11 5.91
N ARG A 192 -31.45 5.22 7.21
CA ARG A 192 -30.71 4.58 8.33
C ARG A 192 -29.22 4.94 8.36
N LEU A 193 -28.88 6.16 7.97
CA LEU A 193 -27.54 6.72 8.10
C LEU A 193 -27.43 7.37 9.48
N THR A 194 -26.44 6.96 10.29
CA THR A 194 -26.17 7.61 11.57
C THR A 194 -25.79 9.06 11.33
N LEU A 195 -26.46 10.00 11.98
CA LEU A 195 -26.21 11.43 11.80
C LEU A 195 -25.54 11.98 13.05
N LEU A 196 -24.35 12.55 12.84
CA LEU A 196 -23.54 13.22 13.84
C LEU A 196 -23.50 14.72 13.52
N GLU A 197 -23.63 15.54 14.55
CA GLU A 197 -23.26 16.95 14.48
C GLU A 197 -21.77 17.09 14.78
N VAL A 198 -21.06 17.79 13.89
CA VAL A 198 -19.67 18.19 14.07
C VAL A 198 -19.68 19.66 14.49
N PRO A 199 -19.30 19.99 15.74
CA PRO A 199 -19.38 21.36 16.23
C PRO A 199 -18.34 22.25 15.55
N VAL A 200 -18.61 23.56 15.47
CA VAL A 200 -17.78 24.58 14.80
C VAL A 200 -16.30 24.56 15.21
N ARG A 201 -16.03 24.25 16.49
CA ARG A 201 -14.67 24.16 17.03
C ARG A 201 -13.86 22.97 16.52
N THR A 202 -14.50 22.01 15.88
CA THR A 202 -13.89 20.75 15.44
C THR A 202 -13.73 20.76 13.92
N PRO A 203 -12.54 21.07 13.39
CA PRO A 203 -12.31 21.00 11.96
C PRO A 203 -12.40 19.53 11.50
N PHE A 204 -12.88 19.29 10.27
CA PHE A 204 -13.06 17.93 9.75
C PHE A 204 -11.77 17.10 9.75
N VAL A 205 -10.61 17.73 9.56
CA VAL A 205 -9.29 17.07 9.67
C VAL A 205 -9.02 16.48 11.06
N ALA A 206 -9.64 17.01 12.12
CA ALA A 206 -9.50 16.44 13.46
C ALA A 206 -10.27 15.11 13.59
N VAL A 207 -11.43 15.00 12.92
CA VAL A 207 -12.23 13.76 12.88
C VAL A 207 -11.52 12.72 12.00
N ASP A 208 -11.03 13.13 10.83
CA ASP A 208 -10.22 12.28 9.94
C ASP A 208 -8.98 11.73 10.66
N ARG A 209 -8.22 12.60 11.33
CA ARG A 209 -7.05 12.18 12.12
C ARG A 209 -7.42 11.24 13.26
N ALA A 210 -8.55 11.44 13.93
CA ALA A 210 -8.99 10.53 14.99
C ALA A 210 -9.30 9.14 14.45
N VAL A 211 -9.96 9.02 13.29
CA VAL A 211 -10.18 7.73 12.62
C VAL A 211 -8.84 7.09 12.22
N ALA A 212 -7.92 7.85 11.63
CA ALA A 212 -6.59 7.36 11.27
C ALA A 212 -5.79 6.87 12.51
N ASP A 213 -5.84 7.62 13.61
CA ASP A 213 -5.15 7.26 14.86
C ASP A 213 -5.74 5.99 15.49
N LEU A 214 -7.06 5.83 15.48
CA LEU A 214 -7.73 4.62 15.96
C LEU A 214 -7.41 3.42 15.08
N ASN A 215 -7.44 3.57 13.75
CA ASN A 215 -7.05 2.53 12.80
C ASN A 215 -5.60 2.10 13.02
N ALA A 216 -4.69 3.07 13.20
CA ALA A 216 -3.29 2.79 13.50
C ALA A 216 -3.11 2.10 14.86
N ALA A 217 -3.87 2.49 15.87
CA ALA A 217 -3.85 1.83 17.18
C ALA A 217 -4.32 0.38 17.09
N GLU A 218 -5.35 0.10 16.29
CA GLU A 218 -5.90 -1.23 16.11
C GLU A 218 -4.94 -2.15 15.34
N ALA A 219 -4.35 -1.66 14.25
CA ALA A 219 -3.29 -2.36 13.53
C ALA A 219 -2.09 -2.67 14.44
N ARG A 220 -1.72 -1.76 15.35
CA ARG A 220 -0.66 -2.01 16.35
C ARG A 220 -1.04 -3.11 17.34
N LYS A 221 -2.29 -3.13 17.83
CA LYS A 221 -2.77 -4.19 18.73
C LYS A 221 -2.76 -5.55 18.03
N GLU A 222 -3.23 -5.61 16.79
CA GLU A 222 -3.23 -6.85 16.00
C GLU A 222 -1.80 -7.36 15.77
N ALA A 223 -0.87 -6.48 15.39
CA ALA A 223 0.54 -6.81 15.23
C ALA A 223 1.17 -7.30 16.56
N GLU A 224 0.87 -6.63 17.67
CA GLU A 224 1.33 -7.02 19.00
C GLU A 224 0.78 -8.40 19.43
N GLN A 225 -0.49 -8.68 19.13
CA GLN A 225 -1.10 -9.98 19.40
C GLN A 225 -0.47 -11.08 18.55
N ALA A 226 -0.29 -10.86 17.25
CA ALA A 226 0.41 -11.79 16.36
C ALA A 226 1.84 -12.06 16.86
N ARG A 227 2.56 -11.01 17.26
CA ARG A 227 3.91 -11.11 17.84
C ARG A 227 3.95 -11.98 19.11
N ARG A 228 2.97 -11.83 20.02
CA ARG A 228 2.87 -12.65 21.24
C ARG A 228 2.60 -14.12 20.92
N VAL A 229 1.78 -14.41 19.91
CA VAL A 229 1.55 -15.80 19.47
C VAL A 229 2.82 -16.40 18.87
N GLN A 230 3.49 -15.68 17.98
CA GLN A 230 4.75 -16.12 17.38
C GLN A 230 5.83 -16.37 18.44
N GLN A 231 5.94 -15.53 19.47
CA GLN A 231 6.87 -15.74 20.59
C GLN A 231 6.58 -17.05 21.34
N ARG A 232 5.31 -17.29 21.68
CA ARG A 232 4.90 -18.51 22.37
C ARG A 232 5.10 -19.76 21.52
N LEU A 233 4.97 -19.66 20.20
CA LEU A 233 5.32 -20.75 19.27
C LEU A 233 6.83 -21.00 19.22
N ALA A 234 7.63 -19.94 19.19
CA ALA A 234 9.09 -20.05 19.19
C ALA A 234 9.62 -20.66 20.50
N GLU A 235 9.05 -20.26 21.65
CA GLU A 235 9.33 -20.88 22.95
C GLU A 235 8.95 -22.35 22.96
N ALA A 236 7.79 -22.71 22.43
CA ALA A 236 7.37 -24.10 22.28
C ALA A 236 8.34 -24.89 21.38
N GLY A 237 8.93 -24.24 20.37
CA GLY A 237 9.95 -24.83 19.50
C GLY A 237 11.16 -25.39 20.27
N ARG A 238 11.57 -24.74 21.36
CA ARG A 238 12.65 -25.25 22.23
C ARG A 238 12.32 -26.58 22.91
N ALA A 239 11.04 -26.81 23.19
CA ALA A 239 10.55 -28.06 23.77
C ALA A 239 10.28 -29.15 22.72
N GLY A 240 10.48 -28.85 21.43
CA GLY A 240 10.37 -29.80 20.33
C GLY A 240 9.07 -29.72 19.54
N ARG A 241 8.95 -30.57 18.51
CA ARG A 241 7.89 -30.50 17.50
C ARG A 241 6.48 -30.62 18.10
N GLN A 242 6.27 -31.56 19.04
CA GLN A 242 4.97 -31.76 19.68
C GLN A 242 4.50 -30.49 20.42
N ALA A 243 5.40 -29.81 21.15
CA ALA A 243 5.05 -28.60 21.87
C ALA A 243 4.62 -27.46 20.93
N VAL A 244 5.24 -27.32 19.75
CA VAL A 244 4.81 -26.38 18.71
C VAL A 244 3.41 -26.72 18.21
N THR A 245 3.17 -27.99 17.91
CA THR A 245 1.86 -28.50 17.46
C THR A 245 0.76 -28.25 18.51
N ASP A 246 1.03 -28.54 19.79
CA ASP A 246 0.10 -28.30 20.90
C ASP A 246 -0.16 -26.81 21.16
N ARG A 247 0.88 -25.97 21.02
CA ARG A 247 0.73 -24.52 21.16
C ARG A 247 -0.10 -23.96 20.01
N LEU A 248 0.18 -24.36 18.77
CA LEU A 248 -0.55 -23.89 17.59
C LEU A 248 -2.04 -24.23 17.69
N ALA A 249 -2.38 -25.47 18.05
CA ALA A 249 -3.77 -25.91 18.22
C ALA A 249 -4.54 -25.04 19.23
N ARG A 250 -3.90 -24.68 20.36
CA ARG A 250 -4.50 -23.81 21.38
C ARG A 250 -4.71 -22.37 20.91
N GLU A 251 -3.71 -21.79 20.25
CA GLU A 251 -3.80 -20.40 19.77
C GLU A 251 -4.86 -20.24 18.67
N LEU A 252 -5.00 -21.27 17.83
CA LEU A 252 -6.01 -21.29 16.78
C LEU A 252 -7.38 -21.81 17.25
N ARG A 253 -7.50 -22.29 18.50
CA ARG A 253 -8.73 -22.89 19.04
C ARG A 253 -9.29 -23.99 18.11
N GLY A 254 -8.40 -24.84 17.59
CA GLY A 254 -8.73 -25.87 16.63
C GLY A 254 -7.82 -27.08 16.73
N TRP A 255 -7.73 -27.83 15.63
CA TRP A 255 -6.87 -29.00 15.54
C TRP A 255 -5.72 -28.76 14.56
N VAL A 256 -4.61 -29.45 14.81
CA VAL A 256 -3.37 -29.42 14.03
C VAL A 256 -2.88 -30.84 13.86
N ALA A 257 -2.44 -31.20 12.66
CA ALA A 257 -1.78 -32.46 12.36
C ALA A 257 -0.53 -32.22 11.51
N VAL A 258 0.54 -32.95 11.78
CA VAL A 258 1.77 -32.94 10.98
C VAL A 258 1.94 -34.30 10.33
N LEU A 259 2.13 -34.29 9.02
CA LEU A 259 2.38 -35.47 8.22
C LEU A 259 3.84 -35.50 7.78
N ASP A 260 4.46 -36.66 7.70
CA ASP A 260 5.79 -36.83 7.12
C ASP A 260 5.76 -36.83 5.57
N ALA A 261 6.92 -37.00 4.94
CA ALA A 261 7.06 -37.11 3.48
C ALA A 261 6.34 -38.33 2.88
N GLY A 262 6.03 -39.35 3.67
CA GLY A 262 5.19 -40.50 3.29
C GLY A 262 3.69 -40.24 3.46
N HIS A 263 3.31 -39.04 3.90
CA HIS A 263 1.95 -38.65 4.26
C HIS A 263 1.37 -39.45 5.43
N ALA A 264 2.21 -40.03 6.30
CA ALA A 264 1.77 -40.60 7.55
C ALA A 264 1.66 -39.48 8.60
N VAL A 265 0.58 -39.48 9.38
CA VAL A 265 0.42 -38.51 10.49
C VAL A 265 1.42 -38.86 11.59
N THR A 266 2.34 -37.93 11.88
CA THR A 266 3.39 -38.09 12.89
C THR A 266 3.09 -37.35 14.18
N LEU A 267 2.40 -36.21 14.10
CA LEU A 267 1.99 -35.41 15.27
C LEU A 267 0.54 -34.97 15.09
N ARG A 268 -0.17 -34.83 16.21
CA ARG A 268 -1.55 -34.33 16.24
C ARG A 268 -1.82 -33.62 17.56
N ALA A 269 -2.57 -32.53 17.49
CA ALA A 269 -3.05 -31.79 18.65
C ALA A 269 -4.43 -31.16 18.39
N PRO A 270 -5.42 -31.34 19.28
CA PRO A 270 -5.48 -32.39 20.31
C PRO A 270 -5.34 -33.80 19.71
N HIS A 271 -4.85 -34.77 20.50
CA HIS A 271 -4.46 -36.11 20.03
C HIS A 271 -5.53 -36.85 19.21
N ASP A 272 -6.82 -36.65 19.52
CA ASP A 272 -7.93 -37.35 18.85
C ASP A 272 -8.86 -36.41 18.05
N ALA A 273 -8.44 -35.18 17.82
CA ALA A 273 -9.25 -34.17 17.13
C ALA A 273 -8.92 -34.09 15.63
N GLY A 274 -9.92 -33.73 14.83
CA GLY A 274 -9.80 -33.47 13.41
C GLY A 274 -10.02 -34.69 12.49
N PRO A 275 -9.86 -34.52 11.17
CA PRO A 275 -10.16 -35.54 10.16
C PRO A 275 -9.31 -36.81 10.30
N SER A 276 -9.79 -37.89 9.65
CA SER A 276 -9.06 -39.16 9.58
C SER A 276 -7.66 -39.00 8.95
N ALA A 277 -6.71 -39.85 9.33
CA ALA A 277 -5.37 -39.84 8.75
C ALA A 277 -5.38 -40.01 7.22
N ALA A 278 -6.32 -40.81 6.70
CA ALA A 278 -6.51 -41.01 5.27
C ALA A 278 -6.94 -39.72 4.53
N ALA A 279 -7.85 -38.95 5.12
CA ALA A 279 -8.31 -37.66 4.56
C ALA A 279 -7.16 -36.63 4.54
N LEU A 280 -6.41 -36.52 5.64
CA LEU A 280 -5.24 -35.63 5.71
C LEU A 280 -4.15 -36.03 4.70
N ALA A 281 -3.89 -37.32 4.53
CA ALA A 281 -2.92 -37.80 3.56
C ALA A 281 -3.35 -37.49 2.11
N ALA A 282 -4.66 -37.56 1.81
CA ALA A 282 -5.20 -37.17 0.52
C ALA A 282 -5.07 -35.67 0.25
N LEU A 283 -5.23 -34.83 1.28
CA LEU A 283 -5.00 -33.39 1.22
C LEU A 283 -3.51 -33.07 0.96
N ALA A 284 -2.60 -33.68 1.72
CA ALA A 284 -1.15 -33.51 1.53
C ALA A 284 -0.71 -33.90 0.11
N ARG A 285 -1.17 -35.05 -0.41
CA ARG A 285 -0.92 -35.48 -1.80
C ARG A 285 -1.40 -34.49 -2.86
N ARG A 286 -2.46 -33.72 -2.58
CA ARG A 286 -2.94 -32.67 -3.50
C ARG A 286 -2.08 -31.42 -3.43
N ALA A 287 -1.74 -30.97 -2.22
CA ALA A 287 -0.81 -29.85 -2.01
C ALA A 287 0.55 -30.12 -2.67
N ASP A 288 1.00 -31.38 -2.67
CA ASP A 288 2.20 -31.86 -3.36
C ASP A 288 2.11 -31.77 -4.87
N ARG A 289 1.08 -32.38 -5.45
CA ARG A 289 0.87 -32.40 -6.91
C ARG A 289 0.74 -31.00 -7.51
N GLN A 290 0.13 -30.07 -6.79
CA GLN A 290 -0.10 -28.71 -7.28
C GLN A 290 1.09 -27.77 -7.02
N SER A 291 2.17 -28.24 -6.38
CA SER A 291 3.34 -27.42 -6.05
C SER A 291 3.03 -26.15 -5.25
N LEU A 292 1.95 -26.16 -4.46
CA LEU A 292 1.48 -24.99 -3.72
C LEU A 292 2.31 -24.76 -2.44
N HIS A 293 2.46 -23.49 -2.04
CA HIS A 293 3.05 -23.09 -0.76
C HIS A 293 2.06 -23.16 0.40
N MET A 294 0.77 -23.06 0.09
CA MET A 294 -0.34 -23.19 1.02
C MET A 294 -1.55 -23.63 0.19
N LEU A 295 -2.32 -24.58 0.72
CA LEU A 295 -3.58 -25.03 0.15
C LEU A 295 -4.68 -24.80 1.18
N GLN A 296 -5.70 -24.04 0.82
CA GLN A 296 -6.94 -23.96 1.58
C GLN A 296 -7.96 -24.90 0.94
N ASP A 297 -8.66 -25.66 1.77
CA ASP A 297 -9.65 -26.64 1.35
C ASP A 297 -10.71 -26.83 2.43
N GLU A 298 -11.67 -27.71 2.19
CA GLU A 298 -12.69 -28.09 3.16
C GLU A 298 -12.66 -29.61 3.38
N LEU A 299 -12.61 -30.05 4.63
CA LEU A 299 -12.75 -31.45 5.01
C LEU A 299 -13.91 -31.59 5.99
N ASP A 300 -14.88 -32.44 5.68
CA ASP A 300 -16.06 -32.70 6.52
C ASP A 300 -16.84 -31.42 6.90
N GLY A 301 -16.93 -30.44 5.99
CA GLY A 301 -17.60 -29.16 6.25
C GLY A 301 -16.75 -28.13 7.02
N VAL A 302 -15.50 -28.47 7.35
CA VAL A 302 -14.59 -27.63 8.12
C VAL A 302 -13.47 -27.12 7.23
N PRO A 303 -13.21 -25.80 7.18
CA PRO A 303 -12.10 -25.25 6.43
C PRO A 303 -10.77 -25.67 7.03
N VAL A 304 -9.87 -26.13 6.15
CA VAL A 304 -8.55 -26.66 6.47
C VAL A 304 -7.50 -25.94 5.65
N THR A 305 -6.40 -25.57 6.31
CA THR A 305 -5.19 -25.06 5.66
C THR A 305 -4.10 -26.11 5.74
N ALA A 306 -3.53 -26.47 4.59
CA ALA A 306 -2.38 -27.35 4.46
C ALA A 306 -1.15 -26.56 3.98
N VAL A 307 -0.05 -26.68 4.71
CA VAL A 307 1.22 -26.02 4.45
C VAL A 307 2.32 -27.07 4.33
N PRO A 308 2.88 -27.30 3.14
CA PRO A 308 4.00 -28.20 2.96
C PRO A 308 5.22 -27.76 3.79
N LEU A 309 5.89 -28.73 4.40
CA LEU A 309 7.08 -28.50 5.23
C LEU A 309 8.33 -28.73 4.38
N GLY A 310 9.25 -27.77 4.36
CA GLY A 310 10.46 -27.82 3.54
C GLY A 310 10.28 -27.35 2.08
N PRO A 311 11.37 -27.28 1.31
CA PRO A 311 11.33 -26.79 -0.07
C PRO A 311 10.66 -27.79 -1.03
N ALA A 312 10.05 -27.32 -2.12
CA ALA A 312 9.23 -28.13 -3.03
C ALA A 312 9.91 -29.39 -3.61
N ARG A 313 11.25 -29.42 -3.70
CA ARG A 313 12.04 -30.58 -4.18
C ARG A 313 12.47 -31.55 -3.08
N GLU A 314 12.33 -31.16 -1.82
CA GLU A 314 12.66 -31.95 -0.63
C GLU A 314 11.54 -31.75 0.40
N ARG A 315 10.30 -32.00 0.00
CA ARG A 315 9.16 -31.91 0.92
C ARG A 315 9.37 -32.90 2.05
N ARG A 316 9.40 -32.37 3.26
CA ARG A 316 9.67 -33.12 4.50
C ARG A 316 8.38 -33.59 5.15
N GLY A 317 7.27 -32.95 4.81
CA GLY A 317 5.98 -33.24 5.38
C GLY A 317 4.91 -32.24 4.98
N THR A 318 3.80 -32.25 5.68
CA THR A 318 2.72 -31.27 5.53
C THR A 318 2.11 -30.97 6.89
N LEU A 319 2.00 -29.69 7.23
CA LEU A 319 1.24 -29.20 8.37
C LEU A 319 -0.20 -28.96 7.91
N CYS A 320 -1.16 -29.62 8.54
CA CYS A 320 -2.59 -29.43 8.32
C CYS A 320 -3.22 -28.80 9.56
N VAL A 321 -4.06 -27.79 9.36
CA VAL A 321 -4.70 -27.02 10.43
C VAL A 321 -6.17 -26.83 10.11
N GLY A 322 -7.06 -27.15 11.03
CA GLY A 322 -8.48 -26.82 10.93
C GLY A 322 -8.96 -26.09 12.16
N ALA A 323 -9.51 -24.88 11.97
CA ALA A 323 -10.01 -24.05 13.05
C ALA A 323 -11.02 -23.02 12.53
N ALA A 324 -11.96 -22.59 13.37
CA ALA A 324 -12.90 -21.50 13.04
C ALA A 324 -12.15 -20.18 12.69
N LEU A 325 -11.04 -19.91 13.39
CA LEU A 325 -10.19 -18.74 13.16
C LEU A 325 -9.57 -18.68 11.76
N VAL A 326 -9.48 -19.81 11.03
CA VAL A 326 -9.04 -19.83 9.62
C VAL A 326 -9.99 -19.02 8.74
N VAL A 327 -11.28 -19.02 9.06
CA VAL A 327 -12.32 -18.26 8.34
C VAL A 327 -12.43 -16.85 8.87
N GLU A 328 -12.45 -16.72 10.21
CA GLU A 328 -12.68 -15.43 10.86
C GLU A 328 -11.52 -14.45 10.64
N ARG A 329 -10.27 -14.96 10.60
CA ARG A 329 -9.05 -14.16 10.47
C ARG A 329 -8.02 -14.83 9.55
N PRO A 330 -8.23 -14.84 8.22
CA PRO A 330 -7.39 -15.58 7.29
C PRO A 330 -5.94 -15.10 7.27
N ASN A 331 -5.71 -13.78 7.27
CA ASN A 331 -4.36 -13.20 7.21
C ASN A 331 -3.55 -13.46 8.49
N TRP A 332 -4.17 -13.24 9.66
CA TRP A 332 -3.56 -13.52 10.96
C TRP A 332 -3.21 -15.01 11.11
N THR A 333 -4.14 -15.89 10.72
CA THR A 333 -3.95 -17.34 10.78
C THR A 333 -2.84 -17.80 9.84
N ALA A 334 -2.78 -17.26 8.61
CA ALA A 334 -1.73 -17.60 7.64
C ALA A 334 -0.32 -17.30 8.18
N GLY A 335 -0.11 -16.13 8.80
CA GLY A 335 1.18 -15.77 9.39
C GLY A 335 1.61 -16.67 10.55
N ILE A 336 0.67 -17.03 11.41
CA ILE A 336 0.92 -17.92 12.57
C ILE A 336 1.20 -19.36 12.12
N VAL A 337 0.39 -19.89 11.18
CA VAL A 337 0.59 -21.23 10.61
C VAL A 337 1.90 -21.29 9.84
N GLY A 338 2.25 -20.25 9.07
CA GLY A 338 3.55 -20.14 8.39
C GLY A 338 4.73 -20.16 9.36
N THR A 339 4.65 -19.43 10.47
CA THR A 339 5.67 -19.44 11.53
C THR A 339 5.83 -20.84 12.13
N ALA A 340 4.74 -21.51 12.46
CA ALA A 340 4.77 -22.87 13.00
C ALA A 340 5.31 -23.89 11.97
N ALA A 341 4.94 -23.78 10.70
CA ALA A 341 5.48 -24.59 9.62
C ALA A 341 7.00 -24.43 9.47
N ALA A 342 7.52 -23.21 9.56
CA ALA A 342 8.96 -22.95 9.54
C ALA A 342 9.67 -23.60 10.73
N LEU A 343 9.15 -23.44 11.94
CA LEU A 343 9.69 -24.08 13.14
C LEU A 343 9.66 -25.61 13.04
N LEU A 344 8.55 -26.20 12.59
CA LEU A 344 8.43 -27.65 12.41
C LEU A 344 9.40 -28.18 11.35
N THR A 345 9.59 -27.45 10.25
CA THR A 345 10.57 -27.78 9.21
C THR A 345 12.00 -27.81 9.76
N VAL A 346 12.35 -26.82 10.59
CA VAL A 346 13.64 -26.74 11.29
C VAL A 346 13.80 -27.88 12.28
N LEU A 347 12.80 -28.13 13.12
CA LEU A 347 12.87 -29.15 14.16
C LEU A 347 12.79 -30.59 13.61
N GLU A 348 12.42 -30.78 12.34
CA GLU A 348 12.38 -32.10 11.71
C GLU A 348 13.78 -32.72 11.60
N ARG A 349 14.80 -31.95 11.17
CA ARG A 349 16.22 -32.38 11.04
C ARG A 349 17.23 -31.22 10.85
N GLY A 350 16.86 -29.96 11.06
CA GLY A 350 17.49 -28.80 10.42
C GLY A 350 18.98 -28.61 10.66
N GLY A 351 19.78 -28.85 9.61
CA GLY A 351 21.16 -28.37 9.58
C GLY A 351 21.21 -26.84 9.45
N GLU A 352 22.36 -26.25 9.77
CA GLU A 352 22.61 -24.80 9.78
C GLU A 352 22.13 -24.06 8.50
N ARG A 353 22.11 -24.73 7.35
CA ARG A 353 21.64 -24.17 6.07
C ARG A 353 20.14 -23.87 6.04
N GLU A 354 19.30 -24.75 6.59
CA GLU A 354 17.85 -24.48 6.65
C GLU A 354 17.54 -23.39 7.66
N LEU A 355 18.28 -23.35 8.77
CA LEU A 355 18.21 -22.29 9.79
C LEU A 355 18.52 -20.92 9.19
N ARG A 356 19.61 -20.82 8.40
CA ARG A 356 19.95 -19.60 7.66
C ARG A 356 18.84 -19.16 6.71
N GLY A 357 18.13 -20.09 6.06
CA GLY A 357 17.04 -19.77 5.14
C GLY A 357 15.80 -19.20 5.85
N VAL A 358 15.44 -19.75 7.01
CA VAL A 358 14.33 -19.20 7.80
C VAL A 358 14.66 -17.79 8.29
N VAL A 359 15.86 -17.62 8.86
CA VAL A 359 16.30 -16.31 9.36
C VAL A 359 16.43 -15.29 8.23
N GLY A 360 16.98 -15.69 7.07
CA GLY A 360 17.13 -14.81 5.91
C GLY A 360 15.79 -14.33 5.34
N ASN A 361 14.77 -15.19 5.27
CA ASN A 361 13.43 -14.79 4.84
C ASN A 361 12.77 -13.82 5.84
N LEU A 362 12.90 -14.07 7.15
CA LEU A 362 12.37 -13.17 8.18
C LEU A 362 13.02 -11.78 8.11
N LEU A 363 14.33 -11.72 7.86
CA LEU A 363 15.05 -10.45 7.63
C LEU A 363 14.58 -9.76 6.36
N ALA A 364 14.29 -10.51 5.29
CA ALA A 364 13.79 -9.96 4.03
C ALA A 364 12.38 -9.36 4.16
N GLU A 365 11.52 -10.00 4.94
CA GLU A 365 10.16 -9.55 5.26
C GLU A 365 10.15 -8.37 6.27
N GLY A 366 11.31 -8.02 6.83
CA GLY A 366 11.46 -6.95 7.81
C GLY A 366 11.09 -7.35 9.25
N ASP A 367 10.83 -8.63 9.52
CA ASP A 367 10.60 -9.14 10.88
C ASP A 367 11.92 -9.44 11.60
N VAL A 368 12.70 -8.39 11.79
CA VAL A 368 14.04 -8.44 12.40
C VAL A 368 13.99 -9.08 13.79
N ARG A 369 12.94 -8.79 14.55
CA ARG A 369 12.79 -9.32 15.91
C ARG A 369 12.50 -10.82 15.88
N ALA A 370 11.72 -11.33 14.93
CA ALA A 370 11.54 -12.78 14.78
C ALA A 370 12.82 -13.45 14.28
N ALA A 371 13.51 -12.86 13.31
CA ALA A 371 14.80 -13.35 12.83
C ALA A 371 15.81 -13.48 13.97
N ALA A 372 15.98 -12.44 14.80
CA ALA A 372 16.86 -12.46 15.96
C ALA A 372 16.45 -13.51 17.00
N ARG A 373 15.15 -13.69 17.27
CA ARG A 373 14.66 -14.73 18.18
C ARG A 373 14.93 -16.14 17.67
N VAL A 374 14.62 -16.40 16.39
CA VAL A 374 14.87 -17.71 15.76
C VAL A 374 16.37 -17.99 15.74
N ALA A 375 17.19 -17.01 15.33
CA ALA A 375 18.64 -17.09 15.33
C ALA A 375 19.18 -17.41 16.74
N ALA A 376 18.69 -16.74 17.78
CA ALA A 376 19.09 -17.01 19.16
C ALA A 376 18.62 -18.39 19.68
N ILE A 377 17.43 -18.84 19.30
CA ILE A 377 16.90 -20.17 19.68
C ILE A 377 17.73 -21.30 19.09
N VAL A 378 18.20 -21.10 17.87
CA VAL A 378 18.93 -22.12 17.09
C VAL A 378 20.45 -21.89 17.10
N GLU A 379 20.92 -21.01 18.00
CA GLU A 379 22.33 -20.65 18.20
C GLU A 379 23.07 -20.24 16.91
N LEU A 380 22.35 -19.60 15.99
CA LEU A 380 22.89 -19.07 14.74
C LEU A 380 23.35 -17.62 14.94
N PRO A 381 24.66 -17.32 14.95
CA PRO A 381 25.13 -15.96 15.13
C PRO A 381 24.78 -15.08 13.93
N LEU A 382 24.17 -13.93 14.20
CA LEU A 382 23.95 -12.88 13.21
C LEU A 382 25.17 -11.96 13.14
N PRO A 383 25.73 -11.69 11.94
CA PRO A 383 26.79 -10.70 11.78
C PRO A 383 26.30 -9.28 12.08
N SER A 384 27.20 -8.40 12.50
CA SER A 384 26.92 -6.98 12.77
C SER A 384 26.50 -6.20 11.53
N GLU A 385 26.97 -6.65 10.35
CA GLU A 385 26.60 -6.11 9.05
C GLU A 385 26.39 -7.24 8.05
N MET A 386 25.51 -6.99 7.08
CA MET A 386 25.16 -7.85 5.98
C MET A 386 25.13 -7.04 4.68
N ILE A 387 25.40 -7.73 3.57
CA ILE A 387 25.10 -7.26 2.22
C ILE A 387 24.00 -8.14 1.63
N ALA A 388 23.18 -7.57 0.76
CA ALA A 388 22.28 -8.32 -0.10
C ALA A 388 22.92 -8.53 -1.47
N VAL A 389 22.76 -9.74 -2.01
CA VAL A 389 23.22 -10.13 -3.35
C VAL A 389 22.00 -10.58 -4.15
N ALA A 390 21.59 -9.77 -5.12
CA ALA A 390 20.50 -10.09 -6.03
C ALA A 390 21.07 -10.70 -7.32
N LEU A 391 20.64 -11.92 -7.65
CA LEU A 391 21.20 -12.72 -8.74
C LEU A 391 20.27 -12.74 -9.94
N THR A 392 20.84 -12.49 -11.12
CA THR A 392 20.13 -12.44 -12.40
C THR A 392 20.89 -13.18 -13.50
N GLY A 393 20.29 -13.30 -14.68
CA GLY A 393 20.93 -13.93 -15.85
C GLY A 393 20.96 -15.47 -15.82
N PRO A 394 21.56 -16.09 -16.84
CA PRO A 394 21.71 -17.54 -16.92
C PRO A 394 22.57 -18.03 -15.74
N GLY A 395 22.21 -19.16 -15.14
CA GLY A 395 22.99 -19.72 -14.02
C GLY A 395 22.74 -19.10 -12.65
N HIS A 396 21.85 -18.11 -12.50
CA HIS A 396 21.54 -17.48 -11.20
C HIS A 396 21.16 -18.50 -10.12
N ARG A 397 20.49 -19.61 -10.48
CA ARG A 397 20.13 -20.68 -9.54
C ARG A 397 21.34 -21.44 -9.01
N GLN A 398 22.29 -21.79 -9.89
CA GLN A 398 23.54 -22.42 -9.48
C GLN A 398 24.38 -21.47 -8.63
N ALA A 399 24.46 -20.19 -9.00
CA ALA A 399 25.13 -19.17 -8.20
C ALA A 399 24.49 -19.04 -6.81
N THR A 400 23.16 -18.97 -6.73
CA THR A 400 22.41 -18.93 -5.46
C THR A 400 22.78 -20.14 -4.58
N ALA A 401 22.75 -21.35 -5.14
CA ALA A 401 23.06 -22.56 -4.40
C ALA A 401 24.50 -22.57 -3.87
N ARG A 402 25.48 -22.13 -4.67
CA ARG A 402 26.88 -22.02 -4.24
C ARG A 402 27.07 -20.98 -3.14
N ILE A 403 26.38 -19.84 -3.24
CA ILE A 403 26.45 -18.76 -2.25
C ILE A 403 25.87 -19.22 -0.90
N VAL A 404 24.72 -19.89 -0.94
CA VAL A 404 24.09 -20.50 0.25
C VAL A 404 24.98 -21.60 0.83
N ALA A 405 25.61 -22.43 -0.01
CA ALA A 405 26.55 -23.45 0.46
C ALA A 405 27.81 -22.85 1.12
N ALA A 406 28.22 -21.65 0.70
CA ALA A 406 29.34 -20.90 1.25
C ALA A 406 28.98 -20.04 2.48
N GLY A 407 27.78 -20.24 3.06
CA GLY A 407 27.35 -19.59 4.30
C GLY A 407 26.37 -18.42 4.12
N GLY A 408 25.88 -18.16 2.91
CA GLY A 408 24.84 -17.15 2.66
C GLY A 408 23.48 -17.54 3.25
N TRP A 409 22.67 -16.53 3.57
CA TRP A 409 21.31 -16.65 4.09
C TRP A 409 20.31 -16.41 2.96
N PRO A 410 19.61 -17.45 2.45
CA PRO A 410 18.57 -17.28 1.45
C PRO A 410 17.49 -16.31 1.96
N ALA A 411 17.11 -15.32 1.14
CA ALA A 411 16.24 -14.22 1.55
C ALA A 411 15.04 -14.01 0.61
N SER A 412 15.22 -14.27 -0.69
CA SER A 412 14.11 -14.38 -1.66
C SER A 412 14.48 -15.33 -2.78
N ARG A 413 13.47 -15.96 -3.41
CA ARG A 413 13.65 -16.86 -4.56
C ARG A 413 13.25 -16.25 -5.88
N ASP A 414 12.37 -15.27 -5.88
CA ASP A 414 11.98 -14.51 -7.06
C ASP A 414 11.65 -13.06 -6.67
N PRO A 415 12.52 -12.09 -6.99
CA PRO A 415 13.87 -12.27 -7.55
C PRO A 415 14.81 -13.05 -6.59
N ALA A 416 15.80 -13.76 -7.14
CA ALA A 416 16.73 -14.56 -6.33
C ALA A 416 17.68 -13.66 -5.53
N VAL A 417 17.55 -13.69 -4.19
CA VAL A 417 18.33 -12.84 -3.28
C VAL A 417 18.89 -13.65 -2.12
N VAL A 418 20.16 -13.40 -1.81
CA VAL A 418 20.88 -14.00 -0.69
C VAL A 418 21.50 -12.88 0.14
N LEU A 419 21.29 -12.89 1.46
CA LEU A 419 22.06 -12.07 2.39
C LEU A 419 23.40 -12.76 2.68
N ALA A 420 24.45 -11.99 2.86
CA ALA A 420 25.79 -12.50 3.16
C ALA A 420 26.56 -11.50 4.03
N THR A 421 27.69 -11.93 4.60
CA THR A 421 28.61 -11.00 5.28
C THR A 421 29.31 -10.10 4.24
N PRO A 422 29.74 -8.88 4.60
CA PRO A 422 30.37 -7.95 3.65
C PRO A 422 31.56 -8.54 2.88
N GLY A 423 32.43 -9.31 3.53
CA GLY A 423 33.57 -9.99 2.89
C GLY A 423 33.19 -10.98 1.80
N PHE A 424 31.93 -11.41 1.74
CA PHE A 424 31.41 -12.23 0.67
C PHE A 424 31.40 -11.51 -0.69
N GLY A 425 31.05 -10.22 -0.70
CA GLY A 425 30.86 -9.43 -1.92
C GLY A 425 32.16 -8.95 -2.58
N GLU A 426 33.25 -8.87 -1.82
CA GLU A 426 34.56 -8.43 -2.31
C GLU A 426 35.40 -9.59 -2.83
N GLU A 427 35.53 -10.67 -2.06
CA GLU A 427 36.51 -11.73 -2.34
C GLU A 427 35.90 -12.99 -2.97
N ARG A 428 34.66 -13.35 -2.59
CA ARG A 428 34.09 -14.67 -2.89
C ARG A 428 33.09 -14.65 -4.04
N LEU A 429 32.33 -13.56 -4.18
CA LEU A 429 31.22 -13.50 -5.12
C LEU A 429 31.62 -13.79 -6.59
N PRO A 430 32.71 -13.19 -7.16
CA PRO A 430 33.09 -13.45 -8.54
C PRO A 430 33.32 -14.94 -8.87
N GLY A 431 33.94 -15.69 -7.94
CA GLY A 431 34.21 -17.12 -8.11
C GLY A 431 32.97 -18.01 -8.05
N LEU A 432 31.84 -17.51 -7.56
CA LEU A 432 30.62 -18.31 -7.35
C LEU A 432 29.55 -18.07 -8.42
N LEU A 433 29.64 -16.97 -9.18
CA LEU A 433 28.61 -16.56 -10.15
C LEU A 433 28.54 -17.47 -11.38
N GLY A 434 29.66 -17.93 -11.91
CA GLY A 434 29.68 -18.60 -13.21
C GLY A 434 29.12 -17.69 -14.30
N SER A 435 28.03 -18.10 -14.96
CA SER A 435 27.34 -17.28 -15.98
C SER A 435 26.29 -16.31 -15.41
N ALA A 436 26.08 -16.32 -14.09
CA ALA A 436 25.14 -15.42 -13.42
C ALA A 436 25.68 -14.00 -13.33
N ARG A 437 24.77 -13.07 -13.08
CA ARG A 437 25.06 -11.67 -12.78
C ARG A 437 24.54 -11.31 -11.39
N ALA A 438 25.14 -10.31 -10.77
CA ALA A 438 24.81 -9.91 -9.41
C ALA A 438 24.75 -8.39 -9.23
N GLY A 439 23.69 -7.93 -8.59
CA GLY A 439 23.65 -6.64 -7.90
C GLY A 439 23.98 -6.81 -6.43
N VAL A 440 24.80 -5.92 -5.88
CA VAL A 440 25.25 -5.98 -4.48
C VAL A 440 24.89 -4.69 -3.77
N SER A 441 24.29 -4.77 -2.60
CA SER A 441 23.96 -3.61 -1.77
C SER A 441 25.18 -3.02 -1.07
N SER A 442 25.01 -1.86 -0.42
CA SER A 442 25.96 -1.42 0.61
C SER A 442 25.86 -2.33 1.85
N PRO A 443 26.93 -2.44 2.68
CA PRO A 443 26.87 -3.08 3.99
C PRO A 443 25.85 -2.38 4.89
N ARG A 444 25.03 -3.15 5.57
CA ARG A 444 23.98 -2.66 6.48
C ARG A 444 23.77 -3.61 7.66
N PRO A 445 23.33 -3.13 8.83
CA PRO A 445 23.00 -4.02 9.94
C PRO A 445 21.79 -4.92 9.57
N PRO A 446 21.61 -6.11 10.19
CA PRO A 446 20.51 -7.02 9.88
C PRO A 446 19.12 -6.37 9.96
N GLU A 447 18.95 -5.38 10.83
CA GLU A 447 17.76 -4.55 10.98
C GLU A 447 17.32 -3.88 9.68
N GLU A 448 18.27 -3.60 8.79
CA GLU A 448 18.07 -2.90 7.52
C GLU A 448 18.21 -3.82 6.31
N ALA A 449 18.14 -5.14 6.50
CA ALA A 449 18.27 -6.12 5.42
C ALA A 449 17.30 -5.85 4.26
N ALA A 450 16.05 -5.48 4.52
CA ALA A 450 15.08 -5.13 3.49
C ALA A 450 15.50 -3.92 2.63
N ALA A 451 16.19 -2.93 3.22
CA ALA A 451 16.76 -1.81 2.47
C ALA A 451 17.94 -2.26 1.61
N GLY A 452 18.81 -3.11 2.14
CA GLY A 452 19.89 -3.73 1.38
C GLY A 452 19.37 -4.55 0.19
N ILE A 453 18.30 -5.33 0.36
CA ILE A 453 17.69 -6.11 -0.73
C ILE A 453 17.22 -5.19 -1.87
N ARG A 454 16.58 -4.06 -1.56
CA ARG A 454 16.18 -3.08 -2.58
C ARG A 454 17.38 -2.53 -3.35
N GLU A 455 18.45 -2.17 -2.65
CA GLU A 455 19.70 -1.69 -3.27
C GLU A 455 20.33 -2.74 -4.19
N ALA A 456 20.39 -3.99 -3.74
CA ALA A 456 20.92 -5.10 -4.53
C ALA A 456 20.10 -5.32 -5.80
N LEU A 457 18.77 -5.26 -5.72
CA LEU A 457 17.89 -5.41 -6.89
C LEU A 457 18.06 -4.29 -7.91
N LEU A 458 18.18 -3.04 -7.45
CA LEU A 458 18.47 -1.90 -8.33
C LEU A 458 19.83 -2.08 -9.03
N ALA A 459 20.86 -2.45 -8.27
CA ALA A 459 22.17 -2.74 -8.85
C ALA A 459 22.12 -3.92 -9.84
N ALA A 460 21.33 -4.95 -9.56
CA ALA A 460 21.18 -6.13 -10.43
C ALA A 460 20.55 -5.77 -11.77
N GLY A 461 19.62 -4.81 -11.78
CA GLY A 461 19.01 -4.26 -13.01
C GLY A 461 20.00 -3.54 -13.93
N LEU A 462 21.16 -3.13 -13.41
CA LEU A 462 22.22 -2.45 -14.18
C LEU A 462 23.32 -3.39 -14.69
N THR A 463 23.24 -4.68 -14.36
CA THR A 463 24.24 -5.66 -14.77
C THR A 463 24.24 -5.90 -16.28
N ARG A 464 25.42 -6.08 -16.86
CA ARG A 464 25.63 -6.37 -18.28
C ARG A 464 26.55 -7.57 -18.46
N ALA A 465 26.71 -8.06 -19.68
CA ALA A 465 27.59 -9.21 -19.95
C ALA A 465 29.06 -8.90 -19.64
N ASP A 466 29.50 -7.68 -19.95
CA ASP A 466 30.83 -7.12 -19.68
C ASP A 466 30.99 -6.60 -18.24
N ARG A 467 29.87 -6.36 -17.56
CA ARG A 467 29.82 -5.95 -16.14
C ARG A 467 28.85 -6.85 -15.36
N PRO A 468 29.24 -8.10 -15.06
CA PRO A 468 28.36 -9.08 -14.45
C PRO A 468 28.08 -8.79 -12.98
N VAL A 469 28.92 -7.99 -12.31
CA VAL A 469 28.71 -7.54 -10.93
C VAL A 469 28.60 -6.02 -10.90
N VAL A 470 27.52 -5.51 -10.32
CA VAL A 470 27.31 -4.09 -10.06
C VAL A 470 27.09 -3.92 -8.57
N ARG A 471 27.88 -3.03 -7.95
CA ARG A 471 27.63 -2.61 -6.57
C ARG A 471 26.83 -1.33 -6.58
N TYR A 472 25.89 -1.26 -5.65
CA TYR A 472 25.03 -0.11 -5.47
C TYR A 472 25.85 1.15 -5.12
N SER A 473 26.88 1.02 -4.29
CA SER A 473 27.82 2.09 -3.92
C SER A 473 28.64 2.65 -5.08
N ASP A 474 28.81 1.89 -6.18
CA ASP A 474 29.78 2.19 -7.24
C ASP A 474 29.11 2.82 -8.48
N THR A 475 27.88 3.32 -8.35
CA THR A 475 27.06 3.73 -9.51
C THR A 475 26.52 5.16 -9.40
N PRO A 476 27.10 6.13 -10.15
CA PRO A 476 26.63 7.53 -10.18
C PRO A 476 25.17 7.72 -10.63
N ALA A 477 24.65 6.83 -11.50
CA ALA A 477 23.25 6.87 -11.95
C ALA A 477 22.25 6.47 -10.85
N LEU A 478 22.68 5.66 -9.87
CA LEU A 478 21.86 5.26 -8.72
C LEU A 478 21.93 6.29 -7.57
N GLU A 479 23.03 7.03 -7.45
CA GLU A 479 23.09 8.24 -6.61
C GLU A 479 22.09 9.30 -7.08
N LEU A 480 21.98 9.48 -8.40
CA LEU A 480 20.97 10.36 -8.98
C LEU A 480 19.56 9.84 -8.74
N ASP A 481 19.31 8.52 -8.82
CA ASP A 481 18.02 7.92 -8.45
C ASP A 481 17.67 8.11 -6.96
N ARG A 482 18.64 7.99 -6.03
CA ARG A 482 18.44 8.34 -4.60
C ARG A 482 18.05 9.80 -4.41
N LEU A 483 18.70 10.71 -5.14
CA LEU A 483 18.45 12.14 -5.08
C LEU A 483 17.10 12.51 -5.71
N LEU A 484 16.76 11.90 -6.85
CA LEU A 484 15.53 12.13 -7.62
C LEU A 484 14.30 11.42 -7.04
N SER A 485 14.48 10.31 -6.33
CA SER A 485 13.42 9.60 -5.58
C SER A 485 13.19 10.19 -4.18
N SER A 486 13.91 11.25 -3.80
CA SER A 486 13.67 11.95 -2.54
C SER A 486 12.34 12.72 -2.58
N SER A 487 11.65 12.82 -1.45
CA SER A 487 10.42 13.61 -1.34
C SER A 487 10.65 15.10 -1.72
N ALA A 488 11.89 15.58 -1.63
CA ALA A 488 12.28 16.92 -2.06
C ALA A 488 12.31 17.07 -3.59
N ALA A 489 12.80 16.06 -4.31
CA ALA A 489 12.86 16.08 -5.77
C ALA A 489 11.47 15.96 -6.41
N VAL A 490 10.58 15.16 -5.84
CA VAL A 490 9.16 15.08 -6.26
C VAL A 490 8.47 16.44 -6.07
N ARG A 491 8.60 17.06 -4.88
CA ARG A 491 8.05 18.40 -4.62
C ARG A 491 8.63 19.47 -5.55
N PHE A 492 9.92 19.39 -5.88
CA PHE A 492 10.55 20.30 -6.83
C PHE A 492 9.97 20.13 -8.25
N ALA A 493 9.85 18.89 -8.73
CA ALA A 493 9.30 18.59 -10.04
C ALA A 493 7.83 19.02 -10.15
N ASP A 494 7.00 18.71 -9.15
CA ASP A 494 5.60 19.11 -9.07
C ASP A 494 5.46 20.64 -9.05
N ALA A 495 6.24 21.33 -8.22
CA ALA A 495 6.19 22.80 -8.13
C ALA A 495 6.60 23.48 -9.44
N LEU A 496 7.61 22.95 -10.13
CA LEU A 496 8.10 23.52 -11.38
C LEU A 496 7.14 23.28 -12.54
N LEU A 497 6.54 22.09 -12.63
CA LEU A 497 5.71 21.68 -13.78
C LEU A 497 4.21 21.86 -13.55
N ALA A 498 3.74 22.18 -12.34
CA ALA A 498 2.33 22.46 -12.07
C ALA A 498 1.69 23.48 -13.04
N PRO A 499 2.33 24.62 -13.40
CA PRO A 499 1.76 25.55 -14.38
C PRO A 499 1.64 24.98 -15.79
N VAL A 500 2.51 24.02 -16.14
CA VAL A 500 2.50 23.34 -17.45
C VAL A 500 1.44 22.25 -17.48
N SER A 501 1.32 21.48 -16.40
CA SER A 501 0.30 20.43 -16.24
C SER A 501 -1.12 20.99 -16.21
N ALA A 502 -1.30 22.24 -15.74
CA ALA A 502 -2.59 22.93 -15.75
C ALA A 502 -2.95 23.56 -17.12
N ALA A 503 -2.03 23.58 -18.08
CA ALA A 503 -2.29 24.14 -19.40
C ALA A 503 -3.11 23.18 -20.28
N PRO A 504 -4.04 23.67 -21.11
CA PRO A 504 -4.86 22.82 -21.99
C PRO A 504 -4.03 22.03 -23.02
N ASP A 505 -2.82 22.48 -23.31
CA ASP A 505 -1.85 21.84 -24.20
C ASP A 505 -0.73 21.10 -23.45
N ALA A 506 -0.89 20.80 -22.15
CA ALA A 506 0.10 20.15 -21.27
C ALA A 506 0.80 18.96 -21.93
N ALA A 507 0.02 18.02 -22.48
CA ALA A 507 0.55 16.83 -23.13
C ALA A 507 1.47 17.18 -24.32
N ALA A 508 1.11 18.18 -25.12
CA ALA A 508 1.90 18.63 -26.27
C ALA A 508 3.17 19.38 -25.84
N LEU A 509 3.09 20.18 -24.77
CA LEU A 509 4.22 20.90 -24.19
C LEU A 509 5.24 19.94 -23.57
N LEU A 510 4.78 19.01 -22.73
CA LEU A 510 5.63 18.00 -22.10
C LEU A 510 6.24 17.03 -23.12
N THR A 511 5.48 16.65 -24.16
CA THR A 511 6.04 15.83 -25.26
C THR A 511 7.14 16.56 -26.00
N ALA A 512 6.94 17.84 -26.34
CA ALA A 512 7.95 18.66 -27.01
C ALA A 512 9.21 18.85 -26.13
N ALA A 513 9.03 19.06 -24.82
CA ALA A 513 10.12 19.21 -23.86
C ALA A 513 10.94 17.92 -23.72
N ARG A 514 10.28 16.77 -23.57
CA ARG A 514 10.95 15.46 -23.52
C ARG A 514 11.71 15.16 -24.81
N ALA A 515 11.11 15.44 -25.98
CA ALA A 515 11.76 15.27 -27.27
C ALA A 515 12.99 16.18 -27.42
N TRP A 516 12.92 17.42 -26.92
CA TRP A 516 14.03 18.36 -26.95
C TRP A 516 15.16 17.99 -26.00
N VAL A 517 14.85 17.55 -24.77
CA VAL A 517 15.83 17.03 -23.82
C VAL A 517 16.52 15.78 -24.38
N ALA A 518 15.76 14.82 -24.92
CA ALA A 518 16.30 13.60 -25.53
C ALA A 518 17.18 13.89 -26.76
N ALA A 519 16.92 14.99 -27.48
CA ALA A 519 17.70 15.45 -28.62
C ALA A 519 18.99 16.22 -28.24
N ASN A 520 19.35 16.28 -26.95
CA ASN A 520 20.42 17.12 -26.40
C ASN A 520 20.21 18.61 -26.72
N TYR A 521 18.98 19.09 -26.55
CA TYR A 521 18.59 20.49 -26.76
C TYR A 521 18.70 20.99 -28.20
N ARG A 522 18.76 20.07 -29.19
CA ARG A 522 18.80 20.40 -30.62
C ARG A 522 17.39 20.43 -31.21
N TRP A 523 17.09 21.49 -31.96
CA TRP A 523 15.75 21.76 -32.50
C TRP A 523 15.30 20.78 -33.58
N ASP A 524 16.12 20.57 -34.62
CA ASP A 524 15.72 19.74 -35.76
C ASP A 524 15.56 18.25 -35.41
N PRO A 525 16.44 17.62 -34.61
CA PRO A 525 16.25 16.23 -34.17
C PRO A 525 15.04 16.07 -33.24
N ALA A 526 14.76 17.07 -32.40
CA ALA A 526 13.58 17.06 -31.54
C ALA A 526 12.29 17.13 -32.37
N ALA A 527 12.27 17.97 -33.41
CA ALA A 527 11.13 18.17 -34.31
C ALA A 527 10.78 16.87 -35.05
N ALA A 528 11.80 16.19 -35.57
CA ALA A 528 11.67 14.87 -36.17
C ALA A 528 11.12 13.82 -35.18
N ALA A 529 11.65 13.78 -33.94
CA ALA A 529 11.20 12.83 -32.92
C ALA A 529 9.76 13.07 -32.43
N ALA A 530 9.31 14.32 -32.41
CA ALA A 530 7.95 14.68 -31.99
C ALA A 530 6.92 14.68 -33.14
N GLY A 531 7.35 14.43 -34.38
CA GLY A 531 6.48 14.42 -35.56
C GLY A 531 5.87 15.77 -35.91
N VAL A 532 6.57 16.88 -35.61
CA VAL A 532 6.08 18.25 -35.86
C VAL A 532 7.16 19.12 -36.50
N HIS A 533 6.77 20.28 -37.04
CA HIS A 533 7.72 21.24 -37.61
C HIS A 533 8.58 21.89 -36.52
N ARG A 534 9.82 22.30 -36.85
CA ARG A 534 10.76 22.89 -35.86
C ARG A 534 10.22 24.16 -35.19
N GLU A 535 9.48 25.00 -35.94
CA GLU A 535 8.82 26.19 -35.41
C GLU A 535 7.73 25.83 -34.39
N THR A 536 7.06 24.69 -34.56
CA THR A 536 6.05 24.18 -33.61
C THR A 536 6.69 23.72 -32.30
N ILE A 537 7.84 23.04 -32.34
CA ILE A 537 8.60 22.73 -31.13
C ILE A 537 9.03 24.02 -30.42
N ARG A 538 9.61 24.95 -31.17
CA ARG A 538 10.08 26.22 -30.60
C ARG A 538 8.96 27.01 -29.94
N ALA A 539 7.78 27.08 -30.58
CA ALA A 539 6.60 27.71 -30.01
C ALA A 539 6.15 27.03 -28.70
N ARG A 540 6.14 25.69 -28.68
CA ARG A 540 5.78 24.91 -27.48
C ARG A 540 6.78 25.08 -26.34
N LEU A 541 8.09 25.06 -26.62
CA LEU A 541 9.11 25.27 -25.58
C LEU A 541 9.14 26.70 -25.06
N ASN A 542 8.93 27.69 -25.92
CA ASN A 542 8.79 29.09 -25.48
C ASN A 542 7.57 29.29 -24.58
N ARG A 543 6.46 28.62 -24.90
CA ARG A 543 5.25 28.65 -24.07
C ARG A 543 5.48 27.94 -22.73
N LEU A 544 6.15 26.80 -22.72
CA LEU A 544 6.53 26.10 -21.49
C LEU A 544 7.44 26.98 -20.62
N ALA A 545 8.47 27.58 -21.22
CA ALA A 545 9.39 28.49 -20.55
C ALA A 545 8.66 29.68 -19.89
N ALA A 546 7.66 30.23 -20.58
CA ALA A 546 6.82 31.30 -20.04
C ALA A 546 5.95 30.84 -18.86
N LEU A 547 5.41 29.61 -18.90
CA LEU A 547 4.60 29.04 -17.82
C LEU A 547 5.42 28.71 -16.57
N THR A 548 6.65 28.21 -16.75
CA THR A 548 7.55 27.83 -15.64
C THR A 548 8.49 28.94 -15.20
N SER A 549 8.49 30.09 -15.90
CA SER A 549 9.46 31.17 -15.72
C SER A 549 10.93 30.74 -15.88
N LEU A 550 11.19 29.69 -16.68
CA LEU A 550 12.54 29.20 -16.96
C LEU A 550 13.15 29.93 -18.16
N ASN A 551 14.45 30.20 -18.12
CA ASN A 551 15.22 30.64 -19.26
C ASN A 551 15.97 29.47 -19.91
N LEU A 552 15.37 28.89 -20.94
CA LEU A 552 15.90 27.74 -21.67
C LEU A 552 17.18 28.03 -22.47
N ASP A 553 17.73 29.24 -22.45
CA ASP A 553 19.07 29.52 -22.98
C ASP A 553 20.18 29.25 -21.95
N THR A 554 19.83 29.13 -20.66
CA THR A 554 20.81 28.88 -19.61
C THR A 554 21.01 27.38 -19.35
N PRO A 555 22.24 26.92 -19.13
CA PRO A 555 22.49 25.52 -18.75
C PRO A 555 21.80 25.10 -17.45
N GLY A 556 21.68 26.02 -16.49
CA GLY A 556 21.05 25.77 -15.18
C GLY A 556 19.56 25.46 -15.30
N ASP A 557 18.82 26.25 -16.06
CA ASP A 557 17.37 26.05 -16.24
C ASP A 557 17.05 24.85 -17.14
N ARG A 558 17.93 24.55 -18.12
CA ARG A 558 17.87 23.30 -18.89
C ARG A 558 18.03 22.08 -17.99
N LEU A 559 18.97 22.14 -17.05
CA LEU A 559 19.18 21.06 -16.10
C LEU A 559 17.98 20.91 -15.16
N ALA A 560 17.45 22.02 -14.62
CA ALA A 560 16.25 22.02 -13.78
C ALA A 560 15.05 21.38 -14.49
N LEU A 561 14.80 21.75 -15.75
CA LEU A 561 13.74 21.16 -16.58
C LEU A 561 13.98 19.67 -16.85
N SER A 562 15.21 19.28 -17.19
CA SER A 562 15.57 17.88 -17.45
C SER A 562 15.37 16.99 -16.22
N LEU A 563 15.73 17.49 -15.03
CA LEU A 563 15.50 16.77 -13.77
C LEU A 563 14.00 16.64 -13.47
N ALA A 564 13.23 17.72 -13.59
CA ALA A 564 11.78 17.68 -13.35
C ALA A 564 11.05 16.73 -14.30
N LEU A 565 11.44 16.69 -15.58
CA LEU A 565 10.88 15.75 -16.56
C LEU A 565 11.30 14.29 -16.31
N THR A 566 12.44 14.05 -15.65
CA THR A 566 12.91 12.70 -15.31
C THR A 566 12.14 12.12 -14.12
N VAL A 567 11.74 12.97 -13.16
CA VAL A 567 10.99 12.55 -11.96
C VAL A 567 9.53 12.20 -12.26
N LEU A 568 8.88 12.89 -13.22
CA LEU A 568 7.52 12.56 -13.64
C LEU A 568 7.51 11.49 -14.73
N PRO A 569 6.84 10.34 -14.56
CA PRO A 569 6.69 9.36 -15.63
C PRO A 569 5.94 9.96 -16.84
N PRO A 570 6.11 9.39 -18.06
CA PRO A 570 5.42 9.90 -19.24
C PRO A 570 3.90 9.76 -19.08
N VAL A 571 3.16 10.81 -19.42
CA VAL A 571 1.70 10.76 -19.52
C VAL A 571 1.37 9.80 -20.66
N HIS A 572 0.79 8.63 -20.34
CA HIS A 572 0.25 7.73 -21.35
C HIS A 572 -0.85 8.47 -22.12
N ARG A 573 -0.74 8.46 -23.45
CA ARG A 573 -1.84 8.85 -24.33
C ARG A 573 -2.89 7.75 -24.22
N GLU A 574 -4.00 8.03 -23.55
CA GLU A 574 -5.24 7.34 -23.88
C GLU A 574 -5.60 7.75 -25.32
N GLY A 575 -5.70 6.74 -26.18
CA GLY A 575 -6.12 6.89 -27.58
C GLY A 575 -7.62 6.77 -27.71
#